data_AF-A0ABD3CD68-F1
#
_entry.id   AF-A0ABD3CD68-F1
#
_cell.length_a   1.000
_cell.length_b   1.000
_cell.length_c   1.000
_cell.angle_alpha   90.00
_cell.angle_beta   90.00
_cell.angle_gamma   90.00
#
_symmetry.space_group_name_H-M   'P 1'
#
loop_
_entity.id
_entity.type
_entity.pdbx_description
1 polymer ?
#
loop_
_entity_poly.entity_id
_entity_poly.type
_entity_poly.pdbx_seq_one_letter_code
_entity_poly.pdbx_strand_id
1 'polypeptide(L)'
;MENRNSNWLNIFMADAENDKWLPEDVVSNVEAEKQLQFFQRCVAAAFAERDNAILEAEKAKEKVELMPQELNKSQIRVEELTNDLLEEKELTKSIRIDLEKYEKQNEAFKEVIDKFYHIRQCSLSSFTDASLEEKCECLMHDSDEMWRFQNDEDTSTSNYIIQNSLEAEIDNLREGVVNLQNKLQVGMEIETHLKKRVHNLKKKEILAAKNIKERILALQHNHSQYKINITDLLGEGYSELKSLNDAVLEKMRQLETMYL
;
A
#
# COMPACT_ATOMS: atom_id res chain seq x y z
N MET A 1 38.04 16.41 -85.42
CA MET A 1 36.99 16.67 -86.43
C MET A 1 35.80 15.77 -86.14
N GLU A 2 34.67 16.00 -86.81
CA GLU A 2 33.32 15.84 -86.25
C GLU A 2 32.61 14.48 -86.48
N ASN A 3 31.37 14.44 -85.97
CA ASN A 3 30.44 13.33 -85.78
C ASN A 3 29.53 13.04 -87.01
N ARG A 4 29.15 11.76 -87.24
CA ARG A 4 27.92 11.29 -87.97
C ARG A 4 27.80 9.74 -88.02
N ASN A 5 26.71 9.20 -88.58
CA ASN A 5 25.54 8.68 -87.84
C ASN A 5 24.68 7.70 -88.69
N SER A 6 24.17 6.61 -88.08
CA SER A 6 23.00 5.74 -88.43
C SER A 6 22.64 5.33 -89.89
N ASN A 7 22.58 4.01 -90.21
CA ASN A 7 21.67 3.48 -91.27
C ASN A 7 21.37 1.94 -91.36
N TRP A 8 21.48 1.10 -90.31
CA TRP A 8 21.51 -0.38 -90.47
C TRP A 8 20.23 -1.20 -90.14
N LEU A 9 19.06 -0.59 -89.90
CA LEU A 9 17.97 -1.24 -89.15
C LEU A 9 16.79 -1.87 -89.96
N ASN A 10 16.90 -2.06 -91.28
CA ASN A 10 15.73 -2.35 -92.15
C ASN A 10 15.78 -3.63 -93.02
N ILE A 11 16.53 -4.69 -92.65
CA ILE A 11 16.74 -5.86 -93.55
C ILE A 11 16.12 -7.21 -93.07
N PHE A 12 15.73 -7.38 -91.81
CA PHE A 12 15.64 -8.73 -91.19
C PHE A 12 14.23 -9.32 -90.94
N MET A 13 13.24 -9.12 -91.82
CA MET A 13 11.82 -9.48 -91.56
C MET A 13 11.15 -10.32 -92.68
N ALA A 14 11.75 -11.44 -93.12
CA ALA A 14 11.22 -12.21 -94.27
C ALA A 14 11.17 -13.77 -94.16
N ASP A 15 11.87 -14.42 -93.22
CA ASP A 15 12.07 -15.89 -93.24
C ASP A 15 11.20 -16.68 -92.25
N ALA A 16 9.87 -16.73 -92.48
CA ALA A 16 8.99 -17.62 -91.70
C ALA A 16 7.74 -18.07 -92.47
N GLU A 17 7.77 -19.29 -93.07
CA GLU A 17 6.63 -20.21 -93.23
C GLU A 17 7.01 -21.48 -94.05
N ASN A 18 7.14 -22.65 -93.40
CA ASN A 18 6.83 -23.97 -93.98
C ASN A 18 6.75 -25.11 -92.92
N ASP A 19 6.28 -26.30 -93.35
CA ASP A 19 6.40 -27.66 -92.75
C ASP A 19 5.28 -28.23 -91.85
N LYS A 20 4.83 -29.46 -92.16
CA LYS A 20 3.91 -30.33 -91.39
C LYS A 20 3.95 -31.80 -91.89
N TRP A 21 3.57 -32.77 -91.02
CA TRP A 21 3.33 -34.25 -91.23
C TRP A 21 4.47 -35.26 -90.89
N LEU A 22 4.24 -36.19 -89.92
CA LEU A 22 5.10 -37.33 -89.54
C LEU A 22 4.30 -38.56 -88.96
N PRO A 23 4.84 -39.81 -88.92
CA PRO A 23 4.10 -41.08 -88.62
C PRO A 23 4.06 -41.59 -87.16
N GLU A 24 3.27 -42.64 -86.90
CA GLU A 24 2.77 -43.09 -85.57
C GLU A 24 3.81 -43.71 -84.60
N ASP A 25 4.73 -44.58 -85.05
CA ASP A 25 5.82 -45.09 -84.18
C ASP A 25 6.73 -43.96 -83.67
N VAL A 26 6.91 -42.93 -84.49
CA VAL A 26 7.65 -41.72 -84.12
C VAL A 26 6.91 -40.96 -83.01
N VAL A 27 5.57 -40.95 -83.01
CA VAL A 27 4.77 -40.37 -81.93
C VAL A 27 4.96 -41.12 -80.61
N SER A 28 5.00 -42.45 -80.62
CA SER A 28 5.24 -43.25 -79.41
C SER A 28 6.65 -43.06 -78.85
N ASN A 29 7.67 -42.98 -79.70
CA ASN A 29 9.04 -42.70 -79.26
C ASN A 29 9.17 -41.28 -78.69
N VAL A 30 8.58 -40.28 -79.36
CA VAL A 30 8.54 -38.89 -78.87
C VAL A 30 7.83 -38.77 -77.52
N GLU A 31 6.80 -39.58 -77.24
CA GLU A 31 6.15 -39.57 -75.92
C GLU A 31 7.01 -40.24 -74.83
N ALA A 32 7.70 -41.34 -75.14
CA ALA A 32 8.65 -41.95 -74.22
C ALA A 32 9.83 -41.01 -73.90
N GLU A 33 10.32 -40.26 -74.90
CA GLU A 33 11.34 -39.22 -74.71
C GLU A 33 10.85 -38.07 -73.83
N LYS A 34 9.59 -37.61 -73.98
CA LYS A 34 9.00 -36.61 -73.06
C LYS A 34 8.94 -37.12 -71.62
N GLN A 35 8.55 -38.38 -71.41
CA GLN A 35 8.51 -38.98 -70.08
C GLN A 35 9.92 -39.09 -69.48
N LEU A 36 10.91 -39.52 -70.27
CA LEU A 36 12.32 -39.55 -69.86
C LEU A 36 12.80 -38.14 -69.45
N GLN A 37 12.52 -37.12 -70.27
CA GLN A 37 12.86 -35.73 -69.96
C GLN A 37 12.12 -35.21 -68.71
N PHE A 38 10.86 -35.59 -68.50
CA PHE A 38 10.11 -35.25 -67.29
C PHE A 38 10.77 -35.87 -66.04
N PHE A 39 11.07 -37.17 -66.05
CA PHE A 39 11.78 -37.82 -64.94
C PHE A 39 13.17 -37.23 -64.71
N GLN A 40 13.93 -36.94 -65.77
CA GLN A 40 15.22 -36.25 -65.67
C GLN A 40 15.09 -34.87 -65.00
N ARG A 41 14.06 -34.08 -65.35
CA ARG A 41 13.76 -32.78 -64.71
C ARG A 41 13.35 -32.93 -63.25
N CYS A 42 12.50 -33.90 -62.91
CA CYS A 42 12.11 -34.17 -61.53
C CYS A 42 13.30 -34.61 -60.68
N VAL A 43 14.16 -35.49 -61.20
CA VAL A 43 15.39 -35.94 -60.52
C VAL A 43 16.37 -34.79 -60.35
N ALA A 44 16.58 -33.95 -61.38
CA ALA A 44 17.43 -32.77 -61.28
C ALA A 44 16.89 -31.75 -60.25
N ALA A 45 15.58 -31.52 -60.21
CA ALA A 45 14.94 -30.66 -59.23
C ALA A 45 15.09 -31.20 -57.80
N ALA A 46 14.89 -32.51 -57.59
CA ALA A 46 15.07 -33.15 -56.29
C ALA A 46 16.52 -33.09 -55.80
N PHE A 47 17.51 -33.24 -56.68
CA PHE A 47 18.92 -33.03 -56.33
C PHE A 47 19.23 -31.57 -56.00
N ALA A 48 18.71 -30.60 -56.76
CA ALA A 48 18.88 -29.18 -56.46
C ALA A 48 18.23 -28.79 -55.11
N GLU A 49 17.04 -29.32 -54.80
CA GLU A 49 16.36 -29.11 -53.52
C GLU A 49 17.14 -29.72 -52.36
N ARG A 50 17.64 -30.96 -52.52
CA ARG A 50 18.53 -31.61 -51.55
C ARG A 50 19.78 -30.80 -51.29
N ASP A 51 20.46 -30.34 -52.33
CA ASP A 51 21.73 -29.63 -52.22
C ASP A 51 21.53 -28.25 -51.58
N ASN A 52 20.42 -27.57 -51.87
CA ASN A 52 20.01 -26.35 -51.18
C ASN A 52 19.67 -26.60 -49.70
N ALA A 53 18.98 -27.69 -49.38
CA ALA A 53 18.68 -28.07 -47.99
C ALA A 53 19.95 -28.42 -47.19
N ILE A 54 20.92 -29.09 -47.80
CA ILE A 54 22.24 -29.37 -47.20
C ILE A 54 23.00 -28.05 -46.96
N LEU A 55 23.00 -27.13 -47.94
CA LEU A 55 23.70 -25.85 -47.82
C LEU A 55 23.14 -25.00 -46.66
N GLU A 56 21.81 -24.85 -46.56
CA GLU A 56 21.19 -24.11 -45.46
C GLU A 56 21.34 -24.84 -44.11
N ALA A 57 21.42 -26.18 -44.09
CA ALA A 57 21.69 -26.94 -42.87
C ALA A 57 23.14 -26.73 -42.35
N GLU A 58 24.15 -26.79 -43.21
CA GLU A 58 25.54 -26.51 -42.82
C GLU A 58 25.73 -25.04 -42.39
N LYS A 59 25.09 -24.09 -43.09
CA LYS A 59 25.06 -22.67 -42.71
C LYS A 59 24.33 -22.41 -41.38
N ALA A 60 23.33 -23.21 -41.03
CA ALA A 60 22.69 -23.16 -39.71
C ALA A 60 23.60 -23.75 -38.62
N LYS A 61 24.31 -24.85 -38.93
CA LYS A 61 25.28 -25.50 -38.04
C LYS A 61 26.48 -24.61 -37.73
N GLU A 62 27.08 -23.96 -38.74
CA GLU A 62 28.19 -23.00 -38.56
C GLU A 62 27.79 -21.87 -37.58
N LYS A 63 26.57 -21.32 -37.71
CA LYS A 63 26.06 -20.32 -36.77
C LYS A 63 25.95 -20.87 -35.35
N VAL A 64 25.42 -22.08 -35.18
CA VAL A 64 25.29 -22.73 -33.86
C VAL A 64 26.65 -23.04 -33.24
N GLU A 65 27.67 -23.36 -34.05
CA GLU A 65 29.05 -23.60 -33.59
C GLU A 65 29.78 -22.32 -33.15
N LEU A 66 29.42 -21.16 -33.72
CA LEU A 66 29.93 -19.85 -33.31
C LEU A 66 29.22 -19.26 -32.08
N MET A 67 27.95 -19.60 -31.85
CA MET A 67 27.15 -19.08 -30.72
C MET A 67 27.83 -19.21 -29.33
N PRO A 68 28.49 -20.32 -28.95
CA PRO A 68 29.19 -20.42 -27.66
C PRO A 68 30.26 -19.34 -27.46
N GLN A 69 30.96 -18.93 -28.52
CA GLN A 69 31.99 -17.89 -28.42
C GLN A 69 31.35 -16.50 -28.23
N GLU A 70 30.25 -16.21 -28.93
CA GLU A 70 29.49 -14.96 -28.78
C GLU A 70 28.80 -14.87 -27.41
N LEU A 71 28.25 -15.99 -26.93
CA LEU A 71 27.67 -16.11 -25.59
C LEU A 71 28.73 -15.90 -24.52
N ASN A 72 29.92 -16.51 -24.64
CA ASN A 72 31.01 -16.32 -23.69
C ASN A 72 31.51 -14.85 -23.66
N LYS A 73 31.66 -14.20 -24.83
CA LYS A 73 31.98 -12.75 -24.90
C LYS A 73 30.91 -11.91 -24.20
N SER A 74 29.63 -12.24 -24.41
CA SER A 74 28.50 -11.55 -23.79
C SER A 74 28.46 -11.78 -22.28
N GLN A 75 28.77 -12.99 -21.81
CA GLN A 75 28.82 -13.34 -20.39
C GLN A 75 29.93 -12.59 -19.65
N ILE A 76 31.15 -12.55 -20.21
CA ILE A 76 32.26 -11.77 -19.66
C ILE A 76 31.85 -10.29 -19.55
N ARG A 77 31.23 -9.73 -20.61
CA ARG A 77 30.80 -8.32 -20.58
C ARG A 77 29.70 -8.05 -19.56
N VAL A 78 28.81 -9.01 -19.29
CA VAL A 78 27.80 -8.92 -18.22
C VAL A 78 28.47 -8.96 -16.84
N GLU A 79 29.50 -9.78 -16.65
CA GLU A 79 30.23 -9.87 -15.39
C GLU A 79 31.02 -8.58 -15.09
N GLU A 80 31.73 -8.02 -16.08
CA GLU A 80 32.35 -6.69 -16.01
C GLU A 80 31.34 -5.61 -15.58
N LEU A 81 30.24 -5.48 -16.33
CA LEU A 81 29.19 -4.48 -16.05
C LEU A 81 28.50 -4.69 -14.69
N THR A 82 28.47 -5.93 -14.18
CA THR A 82 27.93 -6.23 -12.85
C THR A 82 28.86 -5.77 -11.74
N ASN A 83 30.18 -5.87 -11.95
CA ASN A 83 31.21 -5.36 -11.04
C ASN A 83 31.23 -3.82 -11.07
N ASP A 84 31.25 -3.19 -12.24
CA ASP A 84 31.16 -1.73 -12.40
C ASP A 84 29.93 -1.17 -11.66
N LEU A 85 28.76 -1.82 -11.83
CA LEU A 85 27.51 -1.46 -11.17
C LEU A 85 27.55 -1.65 -9.64
N LEU A 86 28.38 -2.56 -9.12
CA LEU A 86 28.56 -2.75 -7.68
C LEU A 86 29.43 -1.63 -7.10
N GLU A 87 30.52 -1.28 -7.76
CA GLU A 87 31.40 -0.17 -7.34
C GLU A 87 30.65 1.17 -7.33
N GLU A 88 29.90 1.48 -8.40
CA GLU A 88 29.03 2.66 -8.47
C GLU A 88 27.99 2.71 -7.35
N LYS A 89 27.45 1.57 -6.92
CA LYS A 89 26.52 1.51 -5.78
C LYS A 89 27.19 1.82 -4.45
N GLU A 90 28.41 1.35 -4.22
CA GLU A 90 29.15 1.68 -2.99
C GLU A 90 29.59 3.16 -2.98
N LEU A 91 30.03 3.71 -4.11
CA LEU A 91 30.30 5.15 -4.25
C LEU A 91 29.04 5.99 -4.01
N THR A 92 27.90 5.61 -4.59
CA THR A 92 26.60 6.27 -4.37
C THR A 92 26.18 6.26 -2.90
N LYS A 93 26.39 5.15 -2.18
CA LYS A 93 26.14 5.08 -0.73
C LYS A 93 27.06 6.02 0.05
N SER A 94 28.36 6.05 -0.27
CA SER A 94 29.32 6.93 0.40
C SER A 94 28.92 8.40 0.23
N ILE A 95 28.66 8.83 -1.01
CA ILE A 95 28.24 10.21 -1.33
C ILE A 95 26.96 10.58 -0.57
N ARG A 96 26.00 9.65 -0.46
CA ARG A 96 24.76 9.88 0.29
C ARG A 96 24.96 10.07 1.79
N ILE A 97 25.90 9.33 2.39
CA ILE A 97 26.26 9.48 3.81
C ILE A 97 26.95 10.83 4.05
N ASP A 98 27.88 11.22 3.18
CA ASP A 98 28.54 12.52 3.27
C ASP A 98 27.54 13.68 3.06
N LEU A 99 26.59 13.55 2.13
CA LEU A 99 25.53 14.52 1.91
C LEU A 99 24.67 14.71 3.17
N GLU A 100 24.19 13.64 3.80
CA GLU A 100 23.40 13.70 5.05
C GLU A 100 24.20 14.34 6.20
N LYS A 101 25.51 14.11 6.24
CA LYS A 101 26.42 14.74 7.21
C LYS A 101 26.56 16.25 6.95
N TYR A 102 26.76 16.67 5.70
CA TYR A 102 26.87 18.09 5.36
C TYR A 102 25.54 18.84 5.54
N GLU A 103 24.39 18.21 5.27
CA GLU A 103 23.07 18.78 5.57
C GLU A 103 22.91 19.07 7.06
N LYS A 104 23.29 18.14 7.94
CA LYS A 104 23.26 18.35 9.41
C LYS A 104 24.22 19.46 9.87
N GLN A 105 25.40 19.56 9.24
CA GLN A 105 26.34 20.65 9.54
C GLN A 105 25.80 22.01 9.09
N ASN A 106 25.21 22.08 7.89
CA ASN A 106 24.60 23.30 7.38
C ASN A 106 23.43 23.77 8.26
N GLU A 107 22.60 22.85 8.77
CA GLU A 107 21.51 23.22 9.68
C GLU A 107 22.04 23.78 11.02
N ALA A 108 23.10 23.19 11.57
CA ALA A 108 23.78 23.73 12.75
C ALA A 108 24.40 25.12 12.47
N PHE A 109 24.97 25.35 11.28
CA PHE A 109 25.48 26.67 10.90
C PHE A 109 24.36 27.71 10.76
N LYS A 110 23.20 27.36 10.19
CA LYS A 110 22.02 28.26 10.17
C LYS A 110 21.59 28.63 11.58
N GLU A 111 21.48 27.67 12.49
CA GLU A 111 21.09 27.93 13.88
C GLU A 111 22.09 28.88 14.58
N VAL A 112 23.38 28.75 14.29
CA VAL A 112 24.42 29.66 14.78
C VAL A 112 24.26 31.06 14.18
N ILE A 113 24.06 31.17 12.87
CA ILE A 113 23.83 32.45 12.17
C ILE A 113 22.59 33.16 12.71
N ASP A 114 21.47 32.44 12.89
CA ASP A 114 20.23 32.97 13.45
C ASP A 114 20.42 33.50 14.88
N LYS A 115 21.19 32.78 15.73
CA LYS A 115 21.52 33.23 17.08
C LYS A 115 22.35 34.51 17.09
N PHE A 116 23.41 34.59 16.28
CA PHE A 116 24.22 35.81 16.18
C PHE A 116 23.41 36.98 15.61
N TYR A 117 22.60 36.74 14.57
CA TYR A 117 21.74 37.76 13.99
C TYR A 117 20.68 38.25 14.99
N HIS A 118 20.09 37.37 15.80
CA HIS A 118 19.16 37.74 16.85
C HIS A 118 19.84 38.60 17.95
N ILE A 119 21.05 38.24 18.40
CA ILE A 119 21.84 39.06 19.34
C ILE A 119 22.06 40.47 18.77
N ARG A 120 22.46 40.55 17.49
CA ARG A 120 22.61 41.82 16.75
C ARG A 120 21.32 42.65 16.74
N GLN A 121 20.17 42.03 16.45
CA GLN A 121 18.88 42.72 16.41
C GLN A 121 18.45 43.24 17.78
N CYS A 122 18.71 42.47 18.85
CA CYS A 122 18.46 42.91 20.22
C CYS A 122 19.26 44.17 20.59
N SER A 123 20.53 44.28 20.20
CA SER A 123 21.33 45.51 20.38
C SER A 123 20.79 46.70 19.58
N LEU A 124 20.23 46.46 18.40
CA LEU A 124 19.72 47.51 17.49
C LEU A 124 18.23 47.83 17.70
N SER A 125 17.53 47.14 18.59
CA SER A 125 16.07 47.25 18.81
C SER A 125 15.22 47.14 17.54
N SER A 126 15.72 46.44 16.51
CA SER A 126 15.07 46.33 15.20
C SER A 126 14.95 44.87 14.77
N PHE A 127 13.71 44.37 14.81
CA PHE A 127 13.37 43.02 14.38
C PHE A 127 12.82 43.05 12.96
N THR A 128 13.70 42.75 12.00
CA THR A 128 13.33 42.53 10.59
C THR A 128 13.52 41.05 10.26
N ASP A 129 12.54 40.43 9.62
CA ASP A 129 12.74 39.09 9.07
C ASP A 129 13.63 39.22 7.81
N ALA A 130 14.65 38.38 7.72
CA ALA A 130 15.72 38.49 6.73
C ALA A 130 16.15 37.10 6.25
N SER A 131 16.50 36.99 4.97
CA SER A 131 17.06 35.78 4.38
C SER A 131 18.39 35.38 5.01
N LEU A 132 18.78 34.12 4.86
CA LEU A 132 20.05 33.62 5.40
C LEU A 132 21.25 34.39 4.81
N GLU A 133 21.16 34.73 3.53
CA GLU A 133 22.15 35.50 2.78
C GLU A 133 22.29 36.92 3.35
N GLU A 134 21.18 37.63 3.59
CA GLU A 134 21.17 38.96 4.22
C GLU A 134 21.67 38.93 5.67
N LYS A 135 21.35 37.86 6.43
CA LYS A 135 21.87 37.64 7.79
C LYS A 135 23.39 37.48 7.76
N CYS A 136 23.90 36.62 6.88
CA CYS A 136 25.33 36.43 6.67
C CYS A 136 26.02 37.73 6.24
N GLU A 137 25.46 38.46 5.27
CA GLU A 137 26.01 39.73 4.80
C GLU A 137 26.07 40.76 5.94
N CYS A 138 25.01 40.89 6.73
CA CYS A 138 25.00 41.76 7.92
C CYS A 138 26.11 41.39 8.91
N LEU A 139 26.22 40.11 9.29
CA LEU A 139 27.19 39.65 10.29
C LEU A 139 28.65 39.79 9.81
N MET A 140 28.90 39.58 8.50
CA MET A 140 30.23 39.68 7.91
C MET A 140 30.72 41.12 7.72
N HIS A 141 29.81 42.10 7.68
CA HIS A 141 30.13 43.53 7.52
C HIS A 141 30.08 44.31 8.85
N ASP A 142 29.87 43.62 9.98
CA ASP A 142 29.88 44.26 11.28
C ASP A 142 31.27 44.72 11.70
N SER A 143 31.33 45.92 12.29
CA SER A 143 32.56 46.43 12.88
C SER A 143 32.93 45.62 14.13
N ASP A 144 34.23 45.53 14.44
CA ASP A 144 34.70 44.95 15.70
C ASP A 144 33.99 45.57 16.92
N GLU A 145 33.63 46.85 16.85
CA GLU A 145 32.91 47.59 17.90
C GLU A 145 31.50 47.04 18.18
N MET A 146 30.78 46.56 17.15
CA MET A 146 29.49 45.88 17.32
C MET A 146 29.60 44.61 18.18
N TRP A 147 30.77 43.96 18.15
CA TRP A 147 31.07 42.70 18.85
C TRP A 147 32.03 42.89 20.03
N ARG A 148 32.35 44.13 20.42
CA ARG A 148 33.17 44.44 21.60
C ARG A 148 32.31 44.42 22.86
N PHE A 149 32.50 43.40 23.68
CA PHE A 149 31.86 43.25 24.98
C PHE A 149 32.50 44.11 26.10
N GLN A 150 33.13 45.24 25.76
CA GLN A 150 33.84 46.12 26.69
C GLN A 150 33.46 47.59 26.44
N ASN A 151 32.59 48.12 27.31
CA ASN A 151 32.85 49.41 27.91
C ASN A 151 33.70 49.13 29.15
N ASP A 152 34.87 49.74 29.27
CA ASP A 152 35.83 49.46 30.37
C ASP A 152 35.42 50.09 31.73
N GLU A 153 34.21 50.65 31.83
CA GLU A 153 33.59 51.08 33.10
C GLU A 153 32.20 50.43 33.25
N ASP A 154 32.09 49.57 34.27
CA ASP A 154 30.87 49.03 34.88
C ASP A 154 29.73 48.53 33.97
N THR A 155 29.76 47.24 33.59
CA THR A 155 28.81 46.20 34.06
C THR A 155 29.09 44.88 33.32
N SER A 156 29.53 43.86 34.06
CA SER A 156 29.89 42.55 33.49
C SER A 156 28.76 41.91 32.66
N THR A 157 29.14 41.24 31.56
CA THR A 157 28.29 40.41 30.67
C THR A 157 27.31 39.48 31.41
N SER A 158 27.68 39.11 32.65
CA SER A 158 26.86 38.39 33.63
C SER A 158 25.45 38.97 33.80
N ASN A 159 25.26 40.30 33.87
CA ASN A 159 23.95 40.86 34.18
C ASN A 159 22.97 40.72 33.01
N TYR A 160 23.40 40.94 31.77
CA TYR A 160 22.50 40.83 30.61
C TYR A 160 22.03 39.39 30.37
N ILE A 161 22.94 38.41 30.45
CA ILE A 161 22.64 36.99 30.21
C ILE A 161 21.81 36.40 31.36
N ILE A 162 22.16 36.68 32.61
CA ILE A 162 21.49 36.08 33.78
C ILE A 162 20.14 36.75 34.07
N GLN A 163 20.03 38.07 33.95
CA GLN A 163 18.87 38.81 34.49
C GLN A 163 17.70 38.98 33.50
N ASN A 164 17.93 39.00 32.18
CA ASN A 164 16.84 39.17 31.21
C ASN A 164 16.44 37.87 30.50
N SER A 165 17.40 37.03 30.08
CA SER A 165 17.08 35.79 29.34
C SER A 165 16.69 34.65 30.27
N LEU A 166 17.54 34.35 31.26
CA LEU A 166 17.32 33.25 32.19
C LEU A 166 16.15 33.51 33.15
N GLU A 167 16.00 34.75 33.65
CA GLU A 167 14.91 35.09 34.56
C GLU A 167 13.54 35.02 33.88
N ALA A 168 13.43 35.47 32.61
CA ALA A 168 12.19 35.33 31.82
C ALA A 168 11.87 33.86 31.48
N GLU A 169 12.87 33.00 31.26
CA GLU A 169 12.65 31.56 31.07
C GLU A 169 12.18 30.89 32.38
N ILE A 170 12.78 31.28 33.52
CA ILE A 170 12.37 30.82 34.86
C ILE A 170 10.92 31.22 35.17
N ASP A 171 10.51 32.44 34.83
CA ASP A 171 9.13 32.91 35.05
C ASP A 171 8.11 32.18 34.16
N ASN A 172 8.44 31.95 32.88
CA ASN A 172 7.62 31.12 31.98
C ASN A 172 7.49 29.68 32.50
N LEU A 173 8.57 29.08 33.01
CA LEU A 173 8.55 27.76 33.64
C LEU A 173 7.70 27.76 34.92
N ARG A 174 7.76 28.82 35.74
CA ARG A 174 6.90 29.02 36.91
C ARG A 174 5.42 29.07 36.54
N GLU A 175 5.05 29.86 35.54
CA GLU A 175 3.67 29.93 35.06
C GLU A 175 3.19 28.58 34.51
N GLY A 176 4.05 27.89 33.74
CA GLY A 176 3.81 26.52 33.28
C GLY A 176 3.54 25.53 34.42
N VAL A 177 4.36 25.55 35.48
CA VAL A 177 4.17 24.71 36.68
C VAL A 177 2.87 25.05 37.41
N VAL A 178 2.53 26.33 37.60
CA VAL A 178 1.28 26.76 38.24
C VAL A 178 0.06 26.30 37.42
N ASN A 179 0.11 26.42 36.08
CA ASN A 179 -0.94 25.94 35.18
C ASN A 179 -1.11 24.42 35.26
N LEU A 180 -0.02 23.65 35.32
CA LEU A 180 -0.06 22.19 35.49
C LEU A 180 -0.61 21.79 36.87
N GLN A 181 -0.24 22.48 37.94
CA GLN A 181 -0.80 22.26 39.28
C GLN A 181 -2.31 22.54 39.33
N ASN A 182 -2.76 23.64 38.72
CA ASN A 182 -4.19 23.98 38.62
C ASN A 182 -4.97 22.91 37.82
N LYS A 183 -4.41 22.44 36.70
CA LYS A 183 -5.01 21.34 35.90
C LYS A 183 -5.09 20.03 36.70
N LEU A 184 -4.05 19.70 37.47
CA LEU A 184 -4.02 18.52 38.34
C LEU A 184 -5.09 18.60 39.44
N GLN A 185 -5.20 19.75 40.11
CA GLN A 185 -6.21 20.01 41.14
C GLN A 185 -7.64 19.82 40.61
N VAL A 186 -7.97 20.45 39.48
CA VAL A 186 -9.28 20.29 38.82
C VAL A 186 -9.51 18.83 38.38
N GLY A 187 -8.48 18.14 37.89
CA GLY A 187 -8.53 16.72 37.57
C GLY A 187 -8.89 15.83 38.78
N MET A 188 -8.28 16.08 39.94
CA MET A 188 -8.58 15.37 41.19
C MET A 188 -10.00 15.61 41.69
N GLU A 189 -10.54 16.82 41.53
CA GLU A 189 -11.92 17.16 41.89
C GLU A 189 -12.93 16.41 41.00
N ILE A 190 -12.68 16.38 39.68
CA ILE A 190 -13.47 15.60 38.70
C ILE A 190 -13.43 14.11 39.05
N GLU A 191 -12.23 13.55 39.30
CA GLU A 191 -12.07 12.14 39.64
C GLU A 191 -12.83 11.79 40.94
N THR A 192 -12.74 12.65 41.95
CA THR A 192 -13.45 12.48 43.23
C THR A 192 -14.96 12.50 43.05
N HIS A 193 -15.49 13.41 42.22
CA HIS A 193 -16.91 13.45 41.89
C HIS A 193 -17.37 12.20 41.12
N LEU A 194 -16.59 11.74 40.14
CA LEU A 194 -16.89 10.52 39.38
C LEU A 194 -16.87 9.27 40.28
N LYS A 195 -15.87 9.12 41.15
CA LYS A 195 -15.80 8.03 42.16
C LYS A 195 -17.04 8.01 43.05
N LYS A 196 -17.48 9.16 43.58
CA LYS A 196 -18.72 9.29 44.36
C LYS A 196 -19.97 8.91 43.55
N ARG A 197 -20.08 9.37 42.30
CA ARG A 197 -21.21 9.05 41.41
C ARG A 197 -21.28 7.54 41.10
N VAL A 198 -20.16 6.90 40.79
CA VAL A 198 -20.10 5.44 40.54
C VAL A 198 -20.49 4.65 41.79
N HIS A 199 -20.01 5.02 42.97
CA HIS A 199 -20.40 4.37 44.23
C HIS A 199 -21.92 4.47 44.48
N ASN A 200 -22.49 5.67 44.29
CA ASN A 200 -23.94 5.90 44.45
C ASN A 200 -24.78 5.11 43.44
N LEU A 201 -24.32 4.96 42.20
CA LEU A 201 -25.00 4.15 41.18
C LEU A 201 -24.98 2.65 41.55
N LYS A 202 -23.82 2.10 41.93
CA LYS A 202 -23.72 0.71 42.40
C LYS A 202 -24.64 0.43 43.60
N LYS A 203 -24.74 1.38 44.55
CA LYS A 203 -25.65 1.25 45.71
C LYS A 203 -27.13 1.24 45.28
N LYS A 204 -27.52 2.07 44.30
CA LYS A 204 -28.88 2.09 43.74
C LYS A 204 -29.20 0.80 42.97
N GLU A 205 -28.26 0.30 42.19
CA GLU A 205 -28.36 -0.96 41.44
C GLU A 205 -28.62 -2.15 42.37
N ILE A 206 -27.80 -2.32 43.42
CA ILE A 206 -27.97 -3.38 44.42
C ILE A 206 -29.35 -3.30 45.11
N LEU A 207 -29.79 -2.09 45.47
CA LEU A 207 -31.10 -1.88 46.09
C LEU A 207 -32.26 -2.20 45.13
N ALA A 208 -32.16 -1.79 43.86
CA ALA A 208 -33.15 -2.10 42.84
C ALA A 208 -33.24 -3.61 42.57
N ALA A 209 -32.10 -4.28 42.42
CA ALA A 209 -32.04 -5.74 42.23
C ALA A 209 -32.66 -6.49 43.42
N LYS A 210 -32.39 -6.05 44.66
CA LYS A 210 -33.02 -6.61 45.86
C LYS A 210 -34.55 -6.44 45.84
N ASN A 211 -35.03 -5.22 45.60
CA ASN A 211 -36.48 -4.93 45.55
C ASN A 211 -37.20 -5.72 44.44
N ILE A 212 -36.57 -5.88 43.28
CA ILE A 212 -37.11 -6.69 42.17
C ILE A 212 -37.19 -8.16 42.58
N LYS A 213 -36.13 -8.72 43.20
CA LYS A 213 -36.12 -10.10 43.69
C LYS A 213 -37.21 -10.35 44.73
N GLU A 214 -37.38 -9.44 45.70
CA GLU A 214 -38.43 -9.53 46.72
C GLU A 214 -39.84 -9.49 46.11
N ARG A 215 -40.07 -8.61 45.13
CA ARG A 215 -41.35 -8.56 44.39
C ARG A 215 -41.62 -9.82 43.58
N ILE A 216 -40.61 -10.40 42.93
CA ILE A 216 -40.74 -11.67 42.20
C ILE A 216 -41.10 -12.82 43.15
N LEU A 217 -40.42 -12.92 44.30
CA LEU A 217 -40.72 -13.94 45.32
C LEU A 217 -42.15 -13.79 45.88
N ALA A 218 -42.59 -12.57 46.16
CA ALA A 218 -43.97 -12.31 46.60
C ALA A 218 -45.00 -12.69 45.53
N LEU A 219 -44.75 -12.37 44.26
CA LEU A 219 -45.62 -12.75 43.15
C LEU A 219 -45.68 -14.28 42.96
N GLN A 220 -44.54 -14.97 43.06
CA GLN A 220 -44.48 -16.43 43.01
C GLN A 220 -45.25 -17.09 44.16
N HIS A 221 -45.12 -16.57 45.38
CA HIS A 221 -45.88 -17.05 46.53
C HIS A 221 -47.39 -16.89 46.30
N ASN A 222 -47.84 -15.68 45.92
CA ASN A 222 -49.24 -15.40 45.66
C ASN A 222 -49.80 -16.27 44.52
N HIS A 223 -49.04 -16.46 43.43
CA HIS A 223 -49.42 -17.36 42.35
C HIS A 223 -49.56 -18.82 42.82
N SER A 224 -48.66 -19.29 43.69
CA SER A 224 -48.77 -20.63 44.27
C SER A 224 -50.00 -20.78 45.16
N GLN A 225 -50.31 -19.77 45.98
CA GLN A 225 -51.52 -19.74 46.81
C GLN A 225 -52.79 -19.74 45.95
N TYR A 226 -52.87 -18.88 44.92
CA TYR A 226 -54.01 -18.88 44.00
C TYR A 226 -54.17 -20.22 43.29
N LYS A 227 -53.08 -20.87 42.86
CA LYS A 227 -53.13 -22.20 42.24
C LYS A 227 -53.69 -23.25 43.19
N ILE A 228 -53.27 -23.25 44.46
CA ILE A 228 -53.80 -24.15 45.50
C ILE A 228 -55.29 -23.89 45.69
N ASN A 229 -55.68 -22.65 46.03
CA ASN A 229 -57.08 -22.28 46.28
C ASN A 229 -58.01 -22.60 45.10
N ILE A 230 -57.57 -22.39 43.85
CA ILE A 230 -58.34 -22.75 42.64
C ILE A 230 -58.47 -24.26 42.51
N THR A 231 -57.42 -25.02 42.81
CA THR A 231 -57.44 -26.49 42.76
C THR A 231 -58.39 -27.05 43.81
N ASP A 232 -58.36 -26.50 45.02
CA ASP A 232 -59.21 -26.91 46.14
C ASP A 232 -60.69 -26.61 45.83
N LEU A 233 -61.02 -25.39 45.41
CA LEU A 233 -62.39 -25.00 45.01
C LEU A 233 -62.94 -25.86 43.86
N LEU A 234 -62.11 -26.21 42.87
CA LEU A 234 -62.51 -27.11 41.79
C LEU A 234 -62.72 -28.55 42.29
N GLY A 235 -61.92 -29.01 43.25
CA GLY A 235 -62.06 -30.31 43.90
C GLY A 235 -63.32 -30.41 44.78
N GLU A 236 -63.63 -29.36 45.52
CA GLU A 236 -64.87 -29.21 46.30
C GLU A 236 -66.09 -29.26 45.38
N GLY A 237 -66.16 -28.36 44.39
CA GLY A 237 -67.29 -28.30 43.45
C GLY A 237 -67.47 -29.59 42.62
N TYR A 238 -66.38 -30.26 42.25
CA TYR A 238 -66.45 -31.59 41.63
C TYR A 238 -67.03 -32.65 42.58
N SER A 239 -66.66 -32.61 43.86
CA SER A 239 -67.15 -33.54 44.88
C SER A 239 -68.64 -33.32 45.18
N GLU A 240 -69.09 -32.06 45.24
CA GLU A 240 -70.51 -31.69 45.36
C GLU A 240 -71.33 -32.17 44.16
N LEU A 241 -70.88 -31.87 42.93
CA LEU A 241 -71.54 -32.30 41.70
C LEU A 241 -71.60 -33.83 41.59
N LYS A 242 -70.52 -34.52 41.99
CA LYS A 242 -70.51 -35.98 42.04
C LYS A 242 -71.51 -36.52 43.06
N SER A 243 -71.54 -35.97 44.27
CA SER A 243 -72.50 -36.39 45.30
C SER A 243 -73.96 -36.18 44.86
N LEU A 244 -74.25 -35.05 44.19
CA LEU A 244 -75.55 -34.78 43.60
C LEU A 244 -75.89 -35.78 42.49
N ASN A 245 -74.95 -36.08 41.59
CA ASN A 245 -75.12 -37.06 40.53
C ASN A 245 -75.37 -38.48 41.09
N ASP A 246 -74.59 -38.91 42.09
CA ASP A 246 -74.74 -40.22 42.72
C ASP A 246 -76.12 -40.32 43.42
N ALA A 247 -76.60 -39.25 44.05
CA ALA A 247 -77.94 -39.18 44.63
C ALA A 247 -79.06 -39.23 43.56
N VAL A 248 -78.87 -38.59 42.40
CA VAL A 248 -79.81 -38.65 41.26
C VAL A 248 -79.85 -40.05 40.65
N LEU A 249 -78.69 -40.69 40.45
CA LEU A 249 -78.60 -42.07 39.94
C LEU A 249 -79.30 -43.06 40.88
N GLU A 250 -79.07 -42.95 42.19
CA GLU A 250 -79.75 -43.80 43.17
C GLU A 250 -81.28 -43.54 43.19
N LYS A 251 -81.74 -42.30 42.96
CA LYS A 251 -83.17 -42.00 42.79
C LYS A 251 -83.76 -42.56 41.49
N MET A 252 -83.04 -42.51 40.38
CA MET A 252 -83.46 -43.14 39.12
C MET A 252 -83.59 -44.66 39.30
N ARG A 253 -82.59 -45.30 39.90
CA ARG A 253 -82.60 -46.74 40.20
C ARG A 253 -83.76 -47.15 41.12
N GLN A 254 -84.08 -46.34 42.13
CA GLN A 254 -85.24 -46.55 42.99
C GLN A 254 -86.56 -46.52 42.19
N LEU A 255 -86.70 -45.60 41.25
CA LEU A 255 -87.86 -45.54 40.35
C LEU A 255 -87.94 -46.76 39.42
N GLU A 256 -86.82 -47.19 38.82
CA GLU A 256 -86.77 -48.39 37.98
C GLU A 256 -87.20 -49.65 38.75
N THR A 257 -86.78 -49.80 40.01
CA THR A 257 -87.23 -50.91 40.87
C THR A 257 -88.68 -50.79 41.38
N MET A 258 -89.37 -49.67 41.11
CA MET A 258 -90.76 -49.43 41.53
C MET A 258 -91.78 -49.66 40.39
N TYR A 259 -91.30 -49.86 39.16
CA TYR A 259 -92.08 -50.15 37.96
C TYR A 259 -91.82 -51.56 37.38
N LEU A 260 -91.20 -52.44 38.18
CA LEU A 260 -90.91 -53.85 37.90
C LEU A 260 -91.55 -54.75 38.98
#